data_AF-A0A2H0D7L4-F1
#
_entry.id   AF-A0A2H0D7L4-F1
#
_cell.length_a   1.000
_cell.length_b   1.000
_cell.length_c   1.000
_cell.angle_alpha   90.00
_cell.angle_beta   90.00
_cell.angle_gamma   90.00
#
_symmetry.space_group_name_H-M   'P 1'
#
loop_
_entity.id
_entity.type
_entity.pdbx_description
1 polymer ?
#
loop_
_entity_poly.entity_id
_entity_poly.type
_entity_poly.pdbx_seq_one_letter_code
_entity_poly.pdbx_strand_id
1 'polypeptide(L)' 'MKIFAKTLGKVLHKPSLFPVPKFILKLVMGESASAILASQKVKPEALLKAGFKFNYEDLELALIDLLKK' A
#
# COMPACT_ATOMS: atom_id res chain seq x y z
N MET A 1 -3.56 4.01 -3.45
CA MET A 1 -2.96 4.83 -2.38
C MET A 1 -3.91 5.16 -1.23
N LYS A 2 -5.12 5.71 -1.45
CA LYS A 2 -6.03 6.10 -0.35
C LYS A 2 -6.39 4.95 0.62
N ILE A 3 -6.76 3.79 0.08
CA ILE A 3 -7.08 2.60 0.90
C ILE A 3 -5.88 2.20 1.74
N PHE A 4 -4.71 2.04 1.12
CA PHE A 4 -3.48 1.70 1.82
C PHE A 4 -3.15 2.67 2.97
N ALA A 5 -3.11 3.98 2.71
CA ALA A 5 -2.78 4.98 3.72
C ALA A 5 -3.81 5.01 4.87
N LYS A 6 -5.10 4.80 4.56
CA LYS A 6 -6.16 4.73 5.56
C LYS A 6 -6.03 3.47 6.44
N THR A 7 -5.82 2.29 5.83
CA THR A 7 -5.64 1.03 6.56
C THR A 7 -4.39 1.07 7.43
N LEU A 8 -3.27 1.56 6.88
CA LEU A 8 -2.03 1.75 7.64
C LEU A 8 -2.24 2.67 8.84
N GLY A 9 -2.90 3.82 8.63
CA GLY A 9 -3.20 4.75 9.71
C GLY A 9 -4.12 4.16 10.79
N LYS A 10 -5.07 3.30 10.40
CA LYS A 10 -5.92 2.54 11.33
C LYS A 10 -5.07 1.59 12.18
N VAL A 11 -4.23 0.77 11.55
CA VAL A 11 -3.38 -0.23 12.24
C VAL A 11 -2.40 0.45 13.20
N LEU A 12 -1.77 1.55 12.77
CA LEU A 12 -0.82 2.30 13.60
C LEU A 12 -1.47 3.23 14.63
N HIS A 13 -2.81 3.31 14.68
CA HIS A 13 -3.54 4.30 15.50
C HIS A 13 -3.13 5.76 15.21
N LYS A 14 -2.78 6.06 13.95
CA LYS A 14 -2.38 7.39 13.45
C LYS A 14 -3.15 7.73 12.17
N PRO A 15 -4.29 8.44 12.24
CA PRO A 15 -5.18 8.64 11.10
C PRO A 15 -4.53 9.42 9.94
N SER A 16 -4.73 8.95 8.70
CA SER A 16 -4.25 9.58 7.48
C SER A 16 -5.27 10.61 6.94
N LEU A 17 -5.27 11.82 7.51
CA LEU A 17 -6.29 12.85 7.21
C LEU A 17 -6.07 13.61 5.89
N PHE A 18 -4.82 13.87 5.51
CA PHE A 18 -4.48 14.66 4.33
C PHE A 18 -3.58 13.89 3.36
N PRO A 19 -3.87 13.90 2.05
CA PRO A 19 -2.97 13.32 1.06
C PRO A 19 -1.72 14.19 0.88
N VAL A 20 -0.57 13.56 0.60
CA VAL A 20 0.66 14.29 0.27
C VAL A 20 0.56 14.86 -1.15
N PRO A 21 0.78 16.18 -1.34
CA PRO A 21 0.83 16.79 -2.66
C PRO A 21 1.91 16.20 -3.58
N LYS A 22 1.58 16.05 -4.87
CA LYS A 22 2.47 15.49 -5.89
C LYS A 22 3.80 16.23 -6.03
N PHE A 23 3.79 17.56 -5.92
CA PHE A 23 5.01 18.37 -6.08
C PHE A 23 5.99 18.15 -4.94
N ILE A 24 5.51 17.94 -3.71
CA ILE A 24 6.35 17.63 -2.54
C ILE A 24 7.04 16.29 -2.77
N LEU A 25 6.30 15.27 -3.23
CA LEU A 25 6.89 13.97 -3.56
C LEU A 25 7.97 14.07 -4.65
N LYS A 26 7.71 14.85 -5.71
CA LYS A 26 8.71 15.11 -6.77
C LYS A 26 9.94 15.86 -6.27
N LEU A 27 9.77 16.78 -5.33
CA LEU A 27 10.88 17.55 -4.76
C LEU A 27 11.77 16.68 -3.86
N VAL A 28 11.16 15.79 -3.06
CA VAL A 28 11.89 14.92 -2.13
C VAL A 28 12.51 13.70 -2.82
N MET A 29 11.81 13.07 -3.78
CA MET A 29 12.25 11.81 -4.41
C MET A 29 12.68 11.95 -5.88
N GLY A 30 12.67 13.16 -6.44
CA GLY A 30 13.05 13.41 -7.83
C GLY A 30 12.26 12.55 -8.82
N GLU A 31 12.97 11.91 -9.74
CA GLU A 31 12.40 11.07 -10.79
C GLU A 31 11.72 9.79 -10.25
N SER A 32 12.20 9.25 -9.12
CA SER A 32 11.63 8.05 -8.48
C SER A 32 10.21 8.27 -7.95
N ALA A 33 9.80 9.53 -7.75
CA ALA A 33 8.42 9.86 -7.40
C ALA A 33 7.42 9.33 -8.44
N SER A 34 7.82 9.20 -9.71
CA SER A 34 6.98 8.69 -10.79
C SER A 34 6.47 7.26 -10.51
N ALA A 35 7.32 6.37 -9.98
CA ALA A 35 6.97 5.00 -9.65
C ALA A 35 5.96 4.94 -8.49
N ILE A 36 6.14 5.78 -7.48
CA ILE A 36 5.20 5.87 -6.35
C ILE A 36 3.85 6.42 -6.81
N LEU A 37 3.88 7.47 -7.64
CA LEU A 37 2.67 8.12 -8.15
C LEU A 37 1.95 7.26 -9.20
N ALA A 38 2.61 6.25 -9.76
CA ALA A 38 1.99 5.30 -10.66
C ALA A 38 0.96 4.43 -9.90
N SER A 39 -0.11 4.07 -10.59
CA SER A 39 -1.13 3.17 -10.07
C SER A 39 -1.36 2.05 -11.07
N GLN A 40 -1.28 0.82 -10.60
CA GLN A 40 -1.57 -0.37 -11.38
C GLN A 40 -2.58 -1.23 -10.64
N LYS A 41 -3.58 -1.74 -11.35
CA LYS A 41 -4.57 -2.68 -10.79
C LYS A 41 -4.24 -4.07 -11.32
N VAL A 42 -3.63 -4.90 -10.48
CA VAL A 42 -3.18 -6.24 -10.84
C VAL A 42 -4.05 -7.28 -10.15
N LYS A 43 -4.37 -8.37 -10.85
CA LYS A 43 -5.00 -9.57 -10.29
C LYS A 43 -4.04 -10.76 -10.43
N PRO A 44 -3.81 -11.55 -9.37
CA PRO A 44 -2.83 -12.64 -9.39
C PRO A 44 -3.38 -13.93 -10.03
N GLU A 45 -3.96 -13.86 -11.23
CA GLU A 45 -4.67 -14.99 -11.84
C GLU A 45 -3.79 -16.23 -12.05
N ALA A 46 -2.53 -16.05 -12.47
CA ALA A 46 -1.61 -17.16 -12.68
C ALA A 46 -1.29 -17.91 -11.37
N LEU A 47 -1.09 -17.17 -10.27
CA LEU A 47 -0.82 -17.74 -8.95
C LEU A 47 -2.02 -18.51 -8.41
N LEU A 48 -3.22 -17.91 -8.54
CA LEU A 48 -4.46 -18.56 -8.12
C LEU A 48 -4.73 -19.84 -8.92
N LYS A 49 -4.50 -19.83 -10.24
CA LYS A 49 -4.60 -21.03 -11.10
C LYS A 49 -3.59 -22.11 -10.75
N ALA A 50 -2.40 -21.72 -10.29
CA ALA A 50 -1.37 -22.63 -9.81
C ALA A 50 -1.64 -23.18 -8.40
N GLY A 51 -2.76 -22.80 -7.75
CA GLY A 51 -3.11 -23.23 -6.40
C GLY A 51 -2.30 -22.56 -5.29
N PHE A 52 -1.63 -21.44 -5.59
CA PHE A 52 -0.91 -20.67 -4.58
C PHE A 52 -1.89 -20.09 -3.56
N LYS A 53 -1.59 -20.28 -2.27
CA LYS A 53 -2.35 -19.74 -1.15
C LYS A 53 -1.57 -18.59 -0.52
N PHE A 54 -2.19 -17.42 -0.43
CA PHE A 54 -1.58 -16.26 0.21
C PHE A 54 -1.70 -16.41 1.73
N ASN A 55 -0.60 -16.19 2.46
CA ASN A 55 -0.64 -16.17 3.92
C ASN A 55 -1.48 -15.00 4.46
N TYR A 56 -1.55 -13.90 3.69
CA TYR A 56 -2.36 -12.73 4.01
C TYR A 56 -3.14 -12.32 2.76
N GLU A 57 -4.42 -12.68 2.71
CA GLU A 57 -5.32 -12.31 1.60
C GLU A 57 -5.87 -10.89 1.75
N ASP A 58 -5.82 -10.34 2.96
CA ASP A 58 -6.30 -9.01 3.30
C ASP A 58 -5.17 -8.07 3.73
N LEU A 59 -5.25 -6.83 3.27
CA LEU A 59 -4.26 -5.79 3.53
C LEU A 59 -4.16 -5.43 5.02
N GLU A 60 -5.29 -5.37 5.74
CA GLU A 60 -5.30 -5.05 7.16
C GLU A 60 -4.61 -6.14 7.97
N LEU A 61 -4.90 -7.41 7.67
CA LEU A 61 -4.23 -8.55 8.32
C LEU A 61 -2.72 -8.55 8.07
N ALA A 62 -2.30 -8.31 6.83
CA ALA A 62 -0.88 -8.20 6.48
C ALA A 62 -0.18 -7.06 7.25
N LEU A 63 -0.83 -5.89 7.35
CA LEU A 63 -0.27 -4.73 8.05
C LEU A 63 -0.25 -4.92 9.57
N ILE A 64 -1.28 -5.52 10.15
CA ILE A 64 -1.30 -5.86 11.58
C ILE A 64 -0.14 -6.77 11.90
N ASP A 65 0.07 -7.81 11.10
CA ASP A 65 1.14 -8.77 11.36
C ASP A 65 2.53 -8.16 11.21
N LEU A 66 2.76 -7.40 10.14
CA LEU A 66 4.05 -6.74 9.87
C LEU A 66 4.43 -5.70 10.93
N LEU A 67 3.44 -5.04 11.55
CA LEU A 67 3.65 -3.91 12.47
C LEU A 67 3.42 -4.27 13.94
N LYS A 68 3.15 -5.55 14.25
CA LYS A 68 3.22 -6.06 15.62
C LYS A 68 4.63 -5.79 16.16
N LYS A 69 4.69 -5.01 17.25
CA LYS A 69 5.91 -4.86 18.07
C LYS A 69 6.14 -6.12 18.90
#